data_AF-A0A523XJJ5-F1
#
_entry.id   AF-A0A523XJJ5-F1
#
_cell.length_a   1.000
_cell.length_b   1.000
_cell.length_c   1.000
_cell.angle_alpha   90.00
_cell.angle_beta   90.00
_cell.angle_gamma   90.00
#
_symmetry.space_group_name_H-M   'P 1'
#
loop_
_entity.id
_entity.type
_entity.pdbx_description
1 polymer ?
#
loop_
_entity_poly.entity_id
_entity_poly.type
_entity_poly.pdbx_seq_one_letter_code
_entity_poly.pdbx_strand_id
1 'polypeptide(L)'
;MDVMLESPSSGVFICVEGIDGSGKTTHSRLLVGYLCSLGFDAVYTTEPTRYSLPGRRLRESFFAPERLPVEEEFKLFLEDRVIHLRDEVIPLLKDGKIVITDRYYFSSVAYQGSRGLDWNYILEENLKVSIIPTLVLLLDLSVDEALARISADREEGVNTFEKKENLQKV
;
A
#
# COMPACT_ATOMS: atom_id res chain seq x y z
N MET A 1 5.13 -13.72 19.48
CA MET A 1 4.81 -14.84 18.58
C MET A 1 5.45 -14.47 17.27
N ASP A 2 6.66 -14.97 17.02
CA ASP A 2 7.43 -14.66 15.83
C ASP A 2 6.78 -15.37 14.64
N VAL A 3 5.95 -14.65 13.90
CA VAL A 3 5.41 -15.13 12.62
C VAL A 3 6.28 -14.54 11.52
N MET A 4 7.46 -15.13 11.32
CA MET A 4 8.17 -14.90 10.06
C MET A 4 7.37 -15.59 8.96
N LEU A 5 6.64 -14.80 8.18
CA LEU A 5 5.95 -15.30 6.99
C LEU A 5 7.03 -15.59 5.93
N GLU A 6 7.20 -16.86 5.57
CA GLU A 6 8.05 -17.21 4.44
C GLU A 6 7.35 -16.84 3.14
N SER A 7 8.09 -16.20 2.23
CA SER A 7 7.60 -15.95 0.87
C SER A 7 7.41 -17.29 0.16
N PRO A 8 6.23 -17.60 -0.41
CA PRO A 8 6.02 -18.85 -1.13
C PRO A 8 6.99 -19.01 -2.29
N SER A 9 7.45 -20.24 -2.54
CA SER A 9 8.34 -20.56 -3.68
C SER A 9 7.61 -20.62 -5.02
N SER A 10 6.27 -20.63 -5.01
CA SER A 10 5.40 -20.47 -6.17
C SER A 10 4.77 -19.07 -6.15
N GLY A 11 4.60 -18.47 -7.33
CA GLY A 11 3.97 -17.14 -7.50
C GLY A 11 4.97 -15.97 -7.57
N VAL A 12 4.45 -14.78 -7.89
CA VAL A 12 5.22 -13.54 -8.00
C VAL A 12 4.48 -12.44 -7.25
N PHE A 13 5.15 -11.77 -6.31
CA PHE A 13 4.57 -10.66 -5.56
C PHE A 13 5.17 -9.34 -6.01
N ILE A 14 4.35 -8.48 -6.62
CA ILE A 14 4.75 -7.17 -7.12
C ILE A 14 4.03 -6.10 -6.31
N CYS A 15 4.75 -5.12 -5.79
CA CYS A 15 4.15 -3.94 -5.19
C CYS A 15 4.41 -2.71 -6.04
N VAL A 16 3.40 -1.85 -6.13
CA VAL A 16 3.45 -0.56 -6.83
C VAL A 16 3.36 0.55 -5.79
N GLU A 17 4.37 1.40 -5.76
CA GLU A 17 4.58 2.44 -4.76
C GLU A 17 4.74 3.82 -5.42
N GLY A 18 4.65 4.88 -4.61
CA GLY A 18 4.74 6.28 -5.04
C GLY A 18 3.73 7.17 -4.30
N ILE A 19 3.88 8.48 -4.45
CA ILE A 19 3.04 9.48 -3.79
C ILE A 19 1.58 9.44 -4.28
N ASP A 20 0.65 10.02 -3.52
CA ASP A 20 -0.73 10.23 -3.98
C ASP A 20 -0.73 10.99 -5.31
N GLY A 21 -1.64 10.66 -6.23
CA GLY A 21 -1.67 11.24 -7.58
C GLY A 21 -0.64 10.68 -8.57
N SER A 22 0.29 9.80 -8.16
CA SER A 22 1.27 9.18 -9.09
C SER A 22 0.64 8.20 -10.08
N GLY A 23 -0.59 7.73 -9.81
CA GLY A 23 -1.34 6.83 -10.68
C GLY A 23 -1.16 5.35 -10.36
N LYS A 24 -0.76 5.00 -9.13
CA LYS A 24 -0.54 3.60 -8.69
C LYS A 24 -1.74 2.69 -9.01
N THR A 25 -2.93 3.03 -8.55
CA THR A 25 -4.15 2.22 -8.77
C THR A 25 -4.39 1.94 -10.25
N THR A 26 -4.23 2.97 -11.09
CA THR A 26 -4.37 2.85 -12.54
C THR A 26 -3.34 1.89 -13.12
N HIS A 27 -2.06 2.10 -12.81
CA HIS A 27 -0.97 1.28 -13.35
C HIS A 27 -1.02 -0.16 -12.85
N SER A 28 -1.36 -0.40 -11.58
CA SER A 28 -1.54 -1.74 -11.02
C SER A 28 -2.63 -2.51 -11.75
N ARG A 29 -3.79 -1.87 -12.01
CA ARG A 29 -4.91 -2.51 -12.74
C ARG A 29 -4.56 -2.74 -14.21
N LEU A 30 -3.88 -1.79 -14.86
CA LEU A 30 -3.41 -1.95 -16.23
C LEU A 30 -2.40 -3.09 -16.35
N LEU A 31 -1.47 -3.20 -15.39
CA LEU A 31 -0.49 -4.28 -15.36
C LEU A 31 -1.16 -5.65 -15.19
N VAL A 32 -2.15 -5.77 -14.29
CA VAL A 32 -2.95 -6.99 -14.17
C VAL A 32 -3.64 -7.33 -15.48
N GLY A 33 -4.34 -6.38 -16.10
CA GLY A 33 -5.03 -6.60 -17.37
C GLY A 33 -4.07 -7.02 -18.50
N TYR A 34 -2.90 -6.39 -18.57
CA TYR A 34 -1.87 -6.73 -19.55
C TYR A 34 -1.32 -8.14 -19.34
N LEU A 35 -0.97 -8.53 -18.11
CA LEU A 35 -0.49 -9.88 -17.80
C LEU A 35 -1.55 -10.95 -18.10
N CYS A 36 -2.81 -10.70 -17.74
CA CYS A 36 -3.92 -11.58 -18.09
C CYS A 36 -4.07 -11.73 -19.61
N SER A 37 -3.88 -10.65 -20.38
CA SER A 37 -3.92 -10.71 -21.85
C SER A 37 -2.81 -11.56 -22.48
N LEU A 38 -1.70 -11.76 -21.75
CA LEU A 38 -0.59 -12.65 -22.13
C LEU A 38 -0.79 -14.09 -21.64
N GLY A 39 -1.91 -14.40 -20.95
CA GLY A 39 -2.22 -15.74 -20.44
C GLY A 39 -1.69 -16.03 -19.04
N PHE A 40 -1.18 -15.03 -18.30
CA PHE A 40 -0.81 -15.20 -16.90
C PHE A 40 -2.02 -15.02 -15.97
N ASP A 41 -2.01 -15.70 -14.84
CA ASP A 41 -3.03 -15.53 -13.79
C ASP A 41 -2.57 -14.44 -12.82
N ALA A 42 -3.02 -13.20 -13.08
CA ALA A 42 -2.65 -12.01 -12.31
C ALA A 42 -3.84 -11.43 -11.54
N VAL A 43 -3.60 -10.99 -10.30
CA VAL A 43 -4.63 -10.47 -9.39
C VAL A 43 -4.20 -9.12 -8.81
N TYR A 44 -5.14 -8.18 -8.78
CA TYR A 44 -4.97 -6.87 -8.13
C TYR A 44 -5.37 -6.95 -6.67
N THR A 45 -4.58 -6.36 -5.78
CA THR A 45 -4.97 -6.05 -4.40
C THR A 45 -4.42 -4.67 -3.96
N THR A 46 -4.70 -4.23 -2.74
CA THR A 46 -4.28 -2.93 -2.21
C THR A 46 -4.31 -2.84 -0.69
N GLU A 47 -3.36 -2.09 -0.13
CA GLU A 47 -3.37 -1.65 1.27
C GLU A 47 -3.72 -0.14 1.38
N PRO A 48 -4.50 0.29 2.40
CA PRO A 48 -5.18 -0.56 3.38
C PRO A 48 -6.29 -1.42 2.75
N THR A 49 -6.55 -2.62 3.24
CA THR A 49 -7.59 -3.47 2.66
C THR A 49 -8.99 -2.89 2.89
N ARG A 50 -9.97 -3.28 2.07
CA ARG A 50 -11.38 -2.87 2.23
C ARG A 50 -12.18 -3.82 3.13
N TYR A 51 -11.69 -5.03 3.34
CA TYR A 51 -12.42 -6.10 4.01
C TYR A 51 -11.96 -6.35 5.45
N SER A 52 -10.72 -6.01 5.81
CA SER A 52 -10.27 -6.15 7.19
C SER A 52 -10.89 -5.04 8.06
N LEU A 53 -11.08 -5.32 9.35
CA LEU A 53 -11.49 -4.29 10.30
C LEU A 53 -10.47 -3.13 10.40
N PRO A 54 -9.15 -3.37 10.61
CA PRO A 54 -8.18 -2.26 10.67
C PRO A 54 -8.07 -1.48 9.35
N GLY A 55 -8.14 -2.15 8.21
CA GLY A 55 -8.12 -1.52 6.89
C GLY A 55 -9.31 -0.60 6.65
N ARG A 56 -10.53 -1.02 7.07
CA ARG A 56 -11.71 -0.13 7.05
C ARG A 56 -11.53 1.08 7.96
N ARG A 57 -11.02 0.90 9.19
CA ARG A 57 -10.77 2.02 10.13
C ARG A 57 -9.75 3.01 9.57
N LEU A 58 -8.69 2.53 8.93
CA LEU A 58 -7.71 3.39 8.24
C LEU A 58 -8.39 4.19 7.12
N ARG A 59 -9.18 3.52 6.26
CA ARG A 59 -9.89 4.18 5.16
C ARG A 59 -10.90 5.23 5.65
N GLU A 60 -11.62 4.95 6.72
CA GLU A 60 -12.50 5.91 7.38
C GLU A 60 -11.72 7.12 7.90
N SER A 61 -10.52 6.91 8.48
CA SER A 61 -9.67 7.99 8.98
C SER A 61 -9.20 8.98 7.92
N PHE A 62 -9.14 8.58 6.64
CA PHE A 62 -8.73 9.46 5.53
C PHE A 62 -9.68 10.63 5.31
N PHE A 63 -10.95 10.44 5.67
CA PHE A 63 -12.02 11.42 5.54
C PHE A 63 -12.42 12.04 6.89
N ALA A 64 -11.78 11.63 7.99
CA ALA A 64 -12.01 12.20 9.29
C ALA A 64 -11.44 13.63 9.37
N PRO A 65 -12.06 14.53 10.15
CA PRO A 65 -11.56 15.91 10.33
C PRO A 65 -10.21 15.93 11.04
N GLU A 66 -9.97 14.97 11.92
CA GLU A 66 -8.71 14.77 12.62
C GLU A 66 -8.09 13.44 12.22
N ARG A 67 -6.79 13.48 11.90
CA ARG A 67 -6.02 12.28 11.58
C ARG A 67 -5.67 11.53 12.86
N LEU A 68 -5.63 10.21 12.78
CA LEU A 68 -5.16 9.37 13.88
C LEU A 68 -3.74 9.76 14.33
N PRO A 69 -3.42 9.61 15.63
CA PRO A 69 -2.03 9.63 16.12
C PRO A 69 -1.15 8.72 15.27
N VAL A 70 0.08 9.12 14.98
CA VAL A 70 0.95 8.42 14.01
C VAL A 70 1.23 6.98 14.46
N GLU A 71 1.35 6.74 15.76
CA GLU A 71 1.57 5.43 16.36
C GLU A 71 0.33 4.52 16.25
N GLU A 72 -0.86 5.08 16.43
CA GLU A 72 -2.12 4.33 16.25
C GLU A 72 -2.36 3.98 14.79
N GLU A 73 -2.14 4.94 13.88
CA GLU A 73 -2.19 4.73 12.44
C GLU A 73 -1.20 3.65 12.00
N PHE A 74 0.04 3.71 12.47
CA PHE A 74 1.06 2.73 12.17
C PHE A 74 0.68 1.32 12.63
N LYS A 75 0.15 1.20 13.86
CA LYS A 75 -0.32 -0.08 14.41
C LYS A 75 -1.45 -0.67 13.55
N LEU A 76 -2.41 0.15 13.12
CA LEU A 76 -3.49 -0.32 12.24
C LEU A 76 -2.95 -0.80 10.88
N PHE A 77 -1.92 -0.16 10.32
CA PHE A 77 -1.29 -0.62 9.09
C PHE A 77 -0.61 -1.99 9.28
N LEU A 78 0.08 -2.22 10.40
CA LEU A 78 0.67 -3.53 10.71
C LEU A 78 -0.42 -4.62 10.84
N GLU A 79 -1.51 -4.33 11.55
CA GLU A 79 -2.62 -5.27 11.73
C GLU A 79 -3.33 -5.59 10.42
N ASP A 80 -3.60 -4.58 9.60
CA ASP A 80 -4.20 -4.75 8.27
C ASP A 80 -3.30 -5.60 7.36
N ARG A 81 -2.00 -5.36 7.36
CA ARG A 81 -1.02 -6.11 6.55
C ARG A 81 -0.95 -7.58 6.92
N VAL A 82 -0.96 -7.91 8.21
CA VAL A 82 -1.01 -9.31 8.67
C VAL A 82 -2.24 -10.01 8.12
N ILE A 83 -3.41 -9.37 8.17
CA ILE A 83 -4.66 -9.91 7.67
C ILE A 83 -4.63 -10.03 6.14
N HIS A 84 -4.12 -8.99 5.46
CA HIS A 84 -3.98 -8.95 4.01
C HIS A 84 -3.13 -10.11 3.48
N LEU A 85 -1.96 -10.32 4.09
CA LEU A 85 -1.07 -11.40 3.70
C LEU A 85 -1.67 -12.77 3.98
N ARG A 86 -2.25 -12.97 5.16
CA ARG A 86 -2.82 -14.26 5.57
C ARG A 86 -4.02 -14.67 4.72
N ASP A 87 -4.93 -13.74 4.46
CA ASP A 87 -6.25 -14.06 3.89
C ASP A 87 -6.29 -13.95 2.37
N GLU A 88 -5.40 -13.17 1.75
CA GLU A 88 -5.42 -12.90 0.31
C GLU A 88 -4.07 -13.21 -0.35
N VAL A 89 -3.00 -12.50 0.00
CA VAL A 89 -1.73 -12.56 -0.77
C VAL A 89 -1.08 -13.95 -0.73
N ILE A 90 -0.84 -14.51 0.46
CA ILE A 90 -0.11 -15.79 0.59
C ILE A 90 -0.88 -16.95 -0.05
N PRO A 91 -2.21 -17.10 0.13
CA PRO A 91 -2.99 -18.10 -0.59
C PRO A 91 -2.83 -17.99 -2.12
N LEU A 92 -2.94 -16.78 -2.68
CA LEU A 92 -2.82 -16.56 -4.13
C LEU A 92 -1.41 -16.89 -4.66
N LEU A 93 -0.37 -16.52 -3.91
CA LEU A 93 1.00 -16.85 -4.27
C LEU A 93 1.23 -18.37 -4.25
N LYS A 94 0.75 -19.08 -3.22
CA LYS A 94 0.84 -20.55 -3.16
C LYS A 94 0.22 -21.23 -4.39
N ASP A 95 -0.86 -20.68 -4.91
CA ASP A 95 -1.54 -21.12 -6.14
C ASP A 95 -0.77 -20.77 -7.44
N GLY A 96 0.40 -20.14 -7.33
CA GLY A 96 1.27 -19.80 -8.46
C GLY A 96 0.90 -18.50 -9.17
N LYS A 97 0.01 -17.69 -8.60
CA LYS A 97 -0.46 -16.44 -9.23
C LYS A 97 0.55 -15.30 -9.15
N ILE A 98 0.37 -14.31 -10.02
CA ILE A 98 1.03 -13.01 -9.93
C ILE A 98 0.14 -12.07 -9.12
N VAL A 99 0.55 -11.68 -7.92
CA VAL A 99 -0.20 -10.76 -7.07
C VAL A 99 0.42 -9.37 -7.18
N ILE A 100 -0.39 -8.38 -7.58
CA ILE A 100 0.02 -6.99 -7.75
C ILE A 100 -0.70 -6.15 -6.71
N THR A 101 0.03 -5.67 -5.70
CA THR A 101 -0.52 -4.79 -4.65
C THR A 101 -0.25 -3.32 -4.95
N ASP A 102 -1.29 -2.50 -4.92
CA ASP A 102 -1.19 -1.04 -4.82
C ASP A 102 -0.94 -0.65 -3.36
N ARG A 103 0.29 -0.20 -3.08
CA ARG A 103 0.90 0.03 -1.76
C ARG A 103 1.23 -1.22 -0.96
N TYR A 104 2.25 -1.07 -0.12
CA TYR A 104 2.73 -2.04 0.86
C TYR A 104 3.47 -1.32 2.01
N TYR A 105 4.37 -1.98 2.72
CA TYR A 105 5.06 -1.37 3.88
C TYR A 105 5.99 -0.20 3.52
N PHE A 106 6.39 -0.03 2.26
CA PHE A 106 7.19 1.12 1.84
C PHE A 106 6.39 2.41 1.98
N SER A 107 5.09 2.38 1.65
CA SER A 107 4.18 3.48 1.99
C SER A 107 4.17 3.77 3.49
N SER A 108 4.24 2.75 4.37
CA SER A 108 4.31 3.02 5.82
C SER A 108 5.58 3.75 6.23
N VAL A 109 6.74 3.34 5.69
CA VAL A 109 8.04 4.00 5.94
C VAL A 109 7.98 5.47 5.52
N ALA A 110 7.46 5.77 4.33
CA ALA A 110 7.42 7.14 3.81
C ALA A 110 6.38 8.02 4.54
N TYR A 111 5.15 7.53 4.71
CA TYR A 111 4.05 8.35 5.25
C TYR A 111 4.04 8.47 6.77
N GLN A 112 4.40 7.43 7.52
CA GLN A 112 4.55 7.57 8.98
C GLN A 112 5.91 8.18 9.33
N GLY A 113 6.95 7.90 8.55
CA GLY A 113 8.27 8.54 8.71
C GLY A 113 8.21 10.05 8.57
N SER A 114 7.52 10.55 7.53
CA SER A 114 7.31 11.99 7.33
C SER A 114 6.51 12.69 8.44
N ARG A 115 5.83 11.90 9.30
CA ARG A 115 5.09 12.39 10.48
C ARG A 115 5.88 12.30 11.79
N GLY A 116 7.16 11.98 11.72
CA GLY A 116 8.08 12.03 12.87
C GLY A 116 8.27 10.70 13.60
N LEU A 117 7.69 9.60 13.11
CA LEU A 117 8.02 8.26 13.61
C LEU A 117 9.34 7.79 12.98
N ASP A 118 10.22 7.14 13.74
CA ASP A 118 11.52 6.69 13.23
C ASP A 118 11.34 5.67 12.09
N TRP A 119 11.91 5.97 10.92
CA TRP A 119 11.80 5.14 9.73
C TRP A 119 12.46 3.76 9.93
N ASN A 120 13.53 3.65 10.73
CA ASN A 120 14.15 2.36 11.05
C ASN A 120 13.20 1.50 11.87
N TYR A 121 12.58 2.09 12.88
CA TYR A 121 11.57 1.41 13.69
C TYR A 121 10.39 0.93 12.84
N ILE A 122 9.88 1.79 11.94
CA ILE A 122 8.80 1.41 11.02
C ILE A 122 9.21 0.22 10.15
N LEU A 123 10.41 0.26 9.57
CA LEU A 123 10.91 -0.80 8.70
C LEU A 123 11.09 -2.11 9.47
N GLU A 124 11.70 -2.07 10.65
CA GLU A 124 11.93 -3.25 11.50
C GLU A 124 10.63 -3.95 11.89
N GLU A 125 9.62 -3.20 12.35
CA GLU A 125 8.33 -3.78 12.71
C GLU A 125 7.61 -4.38 11.49
N ASN A 126 7.72 -3.75 10.33
CA ASN A 126 7.15 -4.28 9.09
C ASN A 126 7.81 -5.58 8.65
N LEU A 127 9.14 -5.66 8.69
CA LEU A 127 9.87 -6.86 8.27
C LEU A 127 9.57 -8.08 9.16
N LYS A 128 9.09 -7.89 10.39
CA LYS A 128 8.63 -8.98 11.27
C LYS A 128 7.32 -9.62 10.81
N VAL A 129 6.49 -8.90 10.07
CA VAL A 129 5.11 -9.32 9.73
C VAL A 129 4.83 -9.35 8.23
N SER A 130 5.85 -9.09 7.40
CA SER A 130 5.73 -8.96 5.96
C SER A 130 6.54 -10.01 5.22
N ILE A 131 6.16 -10.29 3.97
CA ILE A 131 7.01 -11.01 3.02
C ILE A 131 7.72 -9.99 2.13
N ILE A 132 8.94 -10.30 1.69
CA ILE A 132 9.67 -9.43 0.77
C ILE A 132 9.06 -9.57 -0.64
N PRO A 133 8.61 -8.47 -1.27
CA PRO A 133 8.11 -8.51 -2.64
C PRO A 133 9.19 -8.97 -3.62
N THR A 134 8.79 -9.71 -4.66
CA THR A 134 9.66 -10.10 -5.76
C THR A 134 10.13 -8.89 -6.57
N LEU A 135 9.26 -7.89 -6.71
CA LEU A 135 9.55 -6.64 -7.43
C LEU A 135 8.81 -5.47 -6.79
N VAL A 136 9.51 -4.34 -6.67
CA VAL A 136 8.93 -3.06 -6.26
C VAL A 136 8.98 -2.10 -7.45
N LEU A 137 7.84 -1.60 -7.88
CA LEU A 137 7.72 -0.58 -8.92
C LEU A 137 7.43 0.77 -8.26
N LEU A 138 8.41 1.66 -8.25
CA LEU A 138 8.24 3.02 -7.74
C LEU A 138 7.83 3.95 -8.89
N LEU A 139 6.61 4.48 -8.81
CA LEU A 139 6.14 5.53 -9.72
C LEU A 139 6.60 6.89 -9.20
N ASP A 140 7.71 7.36 -9.77
CA ASP A 140 8.28 8.67 -9.47
C ASP A 140 7.56 9.77 -10.25
N LEU A 141 7.13 10.82 -9.54
CA LEU A 141 6.38 11.95 -10.09
C LEU A 141 6.63 13.19 -9.21
N SER A 142 6.73 14.36 -9.82
CA SER A 142 6.83 15.59 -9.05
C SER A 142 5.56 15.87 -8.24
N VAL A 143 5.72 16.48 -7.05
CA VAL A 143 4.58 16.83 -6.20
C VAL A 143 3.61 17.78 -6.90
N ASP A 144 4.10 18.71 -7.73
CA ASP A 144 3.24 19.66 -8.44
C ASP A 144 2.37 18.95 -9.50
N GLU A 145 2.92 17.98 -10.24
CA GLU A 145 2.13 17.15 -11.17
C GLU A 145 1.14 16.24 -10.44
N ALA A 146 1.55 15.67 -9.31
CA ALA A 146 0.70 14.83 -8.47
C ALA A 146 -0.52 15.62 -7.96
N LEU A 147 -0.31 16.83 -7.45
CA LEU A 147 -1.37 17.71 -6.97
C LEU A 147 -2.31 18.15 -8.10
N ALA A 148 -1.78 18.43 -9.29
CA ALA A 148 -2.58 18.77 -10.45
C ALA A 148 -3.57 17.63 -10.79
N ARG A 149 -3.11 16.37 -10.74
CA ARG A 149 -3.97 15.20 -10.96
C ARG A 149 -5.02 15.03 -9.87
N ILE A 150 -4.62 15.11 -8.59
CA ILE A 150 -5.55 15.01 -7.46
C ILE A 150 -6.65 16.08 -7.54
N SER A 151 -6.29 17.30 -7.94
CA SER A 151 -7.26 18.40 -8.05
C SER A 151 -8.32 18.20 -9.13
N ALA A 152 -8.02 17.40 -10.17
CA ALA A 152 -8.93 17.10 -11.26
C ALA A 152 -9.90 15.96 -10.93
N ASP A 153 -9.56 15.08 -9.98
CA ASP A 153 -10.26 13.82 -9.67
C ASP A 153 -11.26 13.94 -8.48
N ARG A 154 -11.67 15.16 -8.12
CA ARG A 154 -12.43 15.50 -6.90
C ARG A 154 -13.90 15.01 -6.82
N GLU A 155 -14.19 13.80 -7.29
CA GLU A 155 -15.50 13.16 -7.04
C GLU A 155 -15.60 12.58 -5.60
N GLU A 156 -14.48 12.23 -4.95
CA GLU A 156 -14.45 11.61 -3.61
C GLU A 156 -14.01 12.58 -2.47
N GLY A 157 -14.69 13.71 -2.29
CA GLY A 157 -14.52 14.56 -1.10
C GLY A 157 -13.11 15.11 -0.85
N VAL A 158 -12.86 15.70 0.33
CA VAL A 158 -11.54 16.24 0.70
C VAL A 158 -10.78 15.20 1.52
N ASN A 159 -9.89 14.45 0.88
CA ASN A 159 -8.93 13.59 1.58
C ASN A 159 -7.89 14.47 2.31
N THR A 160 -7.85 14.38 3.65
CA THR A 160 -6.99 15.25 4.47
C THR A 160 -5.50 14.96 4.31
N PHE A 161 -5.15 13.83 3.68
CA PHE A 161 -3.80 13.34 3.50
C PHE A 161 -3.13 13.94 2.26
N GLU A 162 -3.91 14.32 1.24
CA GLU A 162 -3.45 14.75 -0.08
C GLU A 162 -3.08 16.25 -0.15
N LYS A 163 -2.50 16.78 0.93
CA LYS A 163 -2.04 18.17 1.00
C LYS A 163 -0.59 18.28 0.52
N LYS A 164 -0.26 19.37 -0.18
CA LYS A 164 1.10 19.66 -0.67
C LYS A 164 2.18 19.48 0.41
N GLU A 165 1.92 20.01 1.60
CA GLU A 165 2.82 19.96 2.75
C GLU A 165 3.10 18.54 3.24
N ASN A 166 2.18 17.60 3.01
CA ASN A 166 2.37 16.19 3.33
C ASN A 166 3.20 15.52 2.24
N LEU A 167 2.82 15.70 0.97
CA LEU A 167 3.48 15.03 -0.16
C LEU A 167 4.93 15.48 -0.36
N GLN A 168 5.31 16.69 0.03
CA GLN A 168 6.71 17.14 -0.02
C GLN A 168 7.63 16.48 1.01
N LYS A 169 7.06 15.85 2.05
CA LYS A 169 7.81 15.22 3.13
C LYS A 169 7.92 13.70 2.97
N VAL A 170 7.13 13.13 2.06
CA VAL A 170 7.06 11.70 1.71
C VAL A 170 8.08 11.44 0.60
#